data_AF-A0A316QD76-F1
#
_entry.id   AF-A0A316QD76-F1
#
_cell.length_a   1.000
_cell.length_b   1.000
_cell.length_c   1.000
_cell.angle_alpha   90.00
_cell.angle_beta   90.00
_cell.angle_gamma   90.00
#
_symmetry.space_group_name_H-M   'P 1'
#
loop_
_entity.id
_entity.type
_entity.pdbx_description
1 polymer ?
#
loop_
_entity_poly.entity_id
_entity_poly.type
_entity_poly.pdbx_seq_one_letter_code
_entity_poly.pdbx_strand_id
1 'polypeptide(L)'
;MECGAEYEMEYICNDCGAIFEKPAELEETSWAWGRPEEYILSRCPCCGGDDFSEGVKCGVCGETVSALKAERVNDGYVCEQCIGITGRQAEKALGSIFSAAELNALRIYIENIYSQGGHLV
;
A
#
# COMPACT_ATOMS: atom_id res chain seq x y z
N MET A 1 -24.83 -19.14 -16.68
CA MET A 1 -23.42 -18.79 -16.91
C MET A 1 -23.29 -17.37 -16.37
N GLU A 2 -23.02 -17.24 -15.08
CA GLU A 2 -22.88 -15.95 -14.42
C GLU A 2 -21.38 -15.74 -14.16
N CYS A 3 -20.71 -15.09 -15.12
CA CYS A 3 -19.42 -14.47 -14.90
C CYS A 3 -19.61 -12.99 -15.22
N GLY A 4 -19.72 -12.18 -14.18
CA GLY A 4 -19.93 -10.75 -14.30
C GLY A 4 -20.01 -10.10 -12.93
N ALA A 5 -19.09 -10.45 -12.02
CA ALA A 5 -18.77 -9.52 -10.95
C ALA A 5 -18.00 -8.38 -11.63
N GLU A 6 -18.69 -7.27 -11.89
CA GLU A 6 -18.03 -5.99 -12.15
C GLU A 6 -17.21 -5.69 -10.91
N TYR A 7 -15.94 -6.09 -10.91
CA TYR A 7 -14.98 -5.63 -9.91
C TYR A 7 -14.79 -4.15 -10.21
N GLU A 8 -15.45 -3.28 -9.44
CA GLU A 8 -15.15 -1.85 -9.38
C GLU A 8 -13.71 -1.70 -8.86
N MET A 9 -12.75 -1.72 -9.80
CA MET A 9 -11.34 -1.49 -9.50
C MET A 9 -11.12 0.01 -9.31
N GLU A 10 -11.04 0.43 -8.05
CA GLU A 10 -10.65 1.78 -7.69
C GLU A 10 -9.13 1.93 -7.78
N TYR A 11 -8.65 2.99 -8.42
CA TYR A 11 -7.26 3.42 -8.37
C TYR A 11 -7.08 4.52 -7.33
N ILE A 12 -5.89 4.60 -6.76
CA ILE A 12 -5.47 5.69 -5.90
C ILE A 12 -4.14 6.26 -6.40
N CYS A 13 -4.10 7.58 -6.56
CA CYS A 13 -2.88 8.30 -6.93
C CYS A 13 -1.94 8.37 -5.73
N ASN A 14 -0.69 7.96 -5.93
CA ASN A 14 0.34 7.96 -4.90
C ASN A 14 0.87 9.38 -4.63
N ASP A 15 0.78 10.28 -5.62
CA ASP A 15 1.19 11.68 -5.50
C ASP A 15 0.18 12.54 -4.74
N CYS A 16 -1.10 12.47 -5.11
CA CYS A 16 -2.13 13.36 -4.55
C CYS A 16 -3.18 12.68 -3.66
N GLY A 17 -3.19 11.35 -3.60
CA GLY A 17 -4.14 10.58 -2.80
C GLY A 17 -5.57 10.51 -3.37
N ALA A 18 -5.81 11.06 -4.57
CA ALA A 18 -7.12 10.99 -5.20
C ALA A 18 -7.49 9.54 -5.55
N ILE A 19 -8.74 9.17 -5.25
CA ILE A 19 -9.33 7.88 -5.63
C ILE A 19 -10.19 8.08 -6.88
N PHE A 20 -10.04 7.21 -7.86
CA PHE A 20 -10.75 7.30 -9.14
C PHE A 20 -10.88 5.93 -9.82
N GLU A 21 -11.95 5.71 -10.58
CA GLU A 21 -12.23 4.43 -11.27
C GLU A 21 -11.43 4.26 -12.57
N LYS A 22 -11.20 5.36 -13.30
CA LYS A 22 -10.51 5.33 -14.59
C LYS A 22 -9.43 6.41 -14.67
N PRO A 23 -8.17 6.06 -15.01
CA PRO A 23 -7.16 7.04 -15.35
C PRO A 23 -7.58 7.92 -16.54
N ALA A 24 -7.12 9.17 -16.54
CA ALA A 24 -7.21 10.02 -17.72
C ALA A 24 -6.18 9.57 -18.76
N GLU A 25 -6.56 9.59 -20.04
CA GLU A 25 -5.65 9.32 -21.15
C GLU A 25 -5.11 10.66 -21.68
N LEU A 26 -3.79 10.77 -21.78
CA LEU A 26 -3.10 11.93 -22.34
C LEU A 26 -2.30 11.50 -23.56
N GLU A 27 -2.57 12.13 -24.71
CA GLU A 27 -1.76 11.98 -25.91
C GLU A 27 -0.52 12.87 -25.81
N GLU A 28 0.66 12.26 -25.90
CA GLU A 28 1.94 12.95 -25.95
C GLU A 28 2.70 12.56 -27.22
N THR A 29 3.28 13.54 -27.91
CA THR A 29 4.22 13.31 -29.01
C THR A 29 5.64 13.59 -28.53
N SER A 30 6.50 12.58 -28.57
CA SER A 30 7.93 12.75 -28.33
C SER A 30 8.73 12.59 -29.63
N TRP A 31 9.94 13.14 -29.66
CA TRP A 31 10.83 13.04 -30.80
C TRP A 31 11.97 12.09 -30.47
N ALA A 32 11.88 10.86 -30.95
CA ALA A 32 12.95 9.88 -30.85
C ALA A 32 13.61 9.71 -32.23
N TRP A 33 14.94 9.80 -32.27
CA TRP A 33 15.72 9.58 -33.49
C TRP A 33 15.30 10.43 -34.71
N GLY A 34 14.77 11.64 -34.47
CA GLY A 34 14.32 12.54 -35.53
C GLY A 34 12.98 12.16 -36.18
N ARG A 35 12.19 11.29 -35.55
CA ARG A 35 10.81 10.97 -35.94
C ARG A 35 9.85 11.26 -34.79
N PRO A 36 8.62 11.74 -35.08
CA PRO A 36 7.59 11.84 -34.07
C PRO A 36 7.09 10.44 -33.69
N GLU A 37 6.98 10.19 -32.39
CA GLU A 37 6.37 9.00 -31.82
C GLU A 37 5.24 9.44 -30.88
N GLU A 38 4.06 8.84 -31.06
CA GLU A 38 2.83 9.18 -30.32
C GLU A 38 2.58 8.13 -29.23
N TYR A 39 2.27 8.60 -28.03
CA TYR A 39 2.03 7.78 -26.84
C TYR A 39 0.69 8.18 -26.21
N ILE A 40 -0.08 7.18 -25.79
CA ILE A 40 -1.23 7.38 -24.91
C ILE A 40 -0.78 7.01 -23.50
N LEU A 41 -0.64 8.01 -22.64
CA LEU A 41 -0.23 7.83 -21.26
C LEU A 41 -1.44 7.86 -20.33
N SER A 42 -1.49 6.93 -19.39
CA SER A 42 -2.48 6.96 -18.32
C SER A 42 -2.00 7.89 -17.21
N ARG A 43 -2.86 8.81 -16.78
CA ARG A 43 -2.58 9.84 -15.77
C ARG A 43 -3.68 9.89 -14.72
N CYS A 44 -3.34 10.34 -13.51
CA CYS A 44 -4.31 10.69 -12.50
C CYS A 44 -5.19 11.86 -13.00
N PRO A 45 -6.52 11.73 -12.97
CA PRO A 45 -7.42 12.77 -13.45
C PRO A 45 -7.40 14.05 -12.59
N CYS A 46 -6.88 13.99 -11.36
CA CYS A 46 -6.86 15.13 -10.44
C CYS A 46 -5.57 15.95 -10.52
N CYS A 47 -4.40 15.29 -10.49
CA CYS A 47 -3.10 15.98 -10.48
C CYS A 47 -2.28 15.80 -11.77
N GLY A 48 -2.70 14.92 -12.69
CA GLY A 48 -1.94 14.60 -13.90
C GLY A 48 -0.70 13.73 -13.68
N GLY A 49 -0.44 13.26 -12.45
CA GLY A 49 0.65 12.35 -12.14
C GLY A 49 0.45 10.98 -12.79
N ASP A 50 1.54 10.27 -13.11
CA ASP A 50 1.51 8.89 -13.60
C ASP A 50 1.70 7.85 -12.49
N ASP A 51 1.98 8.28 -11.26
CA ASP A 51 2.12 7.38 -10.12
C ASP A 51 0.76 7.15 -9.44
N PHE A 52 0.09 6.07 -9.86
CA PHE A 52 -1.12 5.57 -9.22
C PHE A 52 -1.13 4.03 -9.23
N SER A 53 -1.88 3.46 -8.30
CA SER A 53 -1.95 2.01 -8.08
C SER A 53 -3.37 1.58 -7.74
N GLU A 54 -3.63 0.29 -7.80
CA GLU A 54 -4.89 -0.27 -7.32
C GLU A 54 -5.10 0.05 -5.83
N GLY A 55 -6.29 0.52 -5.50
CA GLY A 55 -6.72 0.79 -4.14
C GLY A 55 -7.12 -0.48 -3.42
N VAL A 56 -6.62 -0.66 -2.20
CA VAL A 56 -7.02 -1.74 -1.30
C VAL A 56 -7.69 -1.16 -0.07
N LYS A 57 -8.74 -1.82 0.44
CA LYS A 57 -9.40 -1.41 1.68
C LYS A 57 -8.63 -1.90 2.90
N CYS A 58 -8.33 -0.98 3.81
CA CYS A 58 -7.78 -1.31 5.12
C CYS A 58 -8.86 -2.00 5.98
N GLY A 59 -8.58 -3.23 6.45
CA GLY A 59 -9.48 -3.99 7.30
C GLY A 59 -9.68 -3.41 8.72
N VAL A 60 -8.88 -2.41 9.11
CA VAL A 60 -8.96 -1.76 10.43
C VAL A 60 -9.75 -0.46 10.37
N CYS A 61 -9.36 0.49 9.52
CA CYS A 61 -10.04 1.79 9.41
C CYS A 61 -11.09 1.86 8.29
N GLY A 62 -11.11 0.91 7.35
CA GLY A 62 -12.03 0.90 6.22
C GLY A 62 -11.66 1.83 5.05
N GLU A 63 -10.61 2.64 5.19
CA GLU A 63 -10.15 3.54 4.15
C GLU A 63 -9.53 2.77 2.98
N THR A 64 -9.77 3.26 1.75
CA THR A 64 -9.07 2.80 0.56
C THR A 64 -7.69 3.47 0.52
N VAL A 65 -6.63 2.66 0.46
CA VAL A 65 -5.23 3.10 0.44
C VAL A 65 -4.49 2.43 -0.72
N SER A 66 -3.32 2.96 -1.09
CA SER A 66 -2.47 2.28 -2.07
C SER A 66 -2.02 0.93 -1.52
N ALA A 67 -2.01 -0.10 -2.37
CA ALA A 67 -1.41 -1.40 -2.05
C ALA A 67 0.07 -1.28 -1.66
N LEU A 68 0.78 -0.22 -2.09
CA LEU A 68 2.17 0.05 -1.68
C LEU A 68 2.28 0.60 -0.25
N LYS A 69 1.18 1.15 0.30
CA LYS A 69 1.09 1.73 1.65
C LYS A 69 0.25 0.87 2.60
N ALA A 70 0.10 -0.40 2.26
CA ALA A 70 -0.64 -1.37 3.04
C ALA A 70 0.09 -2.71 3.06
N GLU A 71 0.09 -3.35 4.21
CA GLU A 71 0.63 -4.71 4.34
C GLU A 71 -0.48 -5.73 4.15
N ARG A 72 -0.16 -6.80 3.41
CA ARG A 72 -1.06 -7.94 3.28
C ARG A 72 -1.05 -8.74 4.58
N VAL A 73 -2.23 -8.92 5.15
CA VAL A 73 -2.49 -9.80 6.30
C VAL A 73 -3.37 -10.97 5.85
N ASN A 74 -3.51 -12.00 6.69
CA ASN A 74 -4.20 -13.26 6.38
C ASN A 74 -5.34 -13.14 5.36
N ASP A 75 -6.34 -12.30 5.67
CA ASP A 75 -7.58 -12.16 4.87
C ASP A 75 -7.79 -10.75 4.28
N GLY A 76 -6.73 -9.92 4.17
CA GLY A 76 -6.90 -8.58 3.64
C GLY A 76 -5.66 -7.70 3.71
N TYR A 77 -5.88 -6.39 3.84
CA TYR A 77 -4.83 -5.39 3.91
C TYR A 77 -5.00 -4.52 5.16
N VAL A 78 -3.89 -4.06 5.74
CA VAL A 78 -3.89 -3.06 6.81
C VAL A 78 -2.96 -1.92 6.41
N CYS A 79 -3.46 -0.68 6.46
CA CYS A 79 -2.65 0.48 6.12
C CYS A 79 -1.53 0.73 7.15
N GLU A 80 -0.42 1.32 6.71
CA GLU A 80 0.74 1.63 7.55
C GLU A 80 0.38 2.41 8.82
N GLN A 81 -0.58 3.33 8.73
CA GLN A 81 -1.03 4.09 9.89
C GLN A 81 -1.66 3.19 10.96
N CYS A 82 -2.54 2.28 10.54
CA CYS A 82 -3.18 1.33 11.45
C CYS A 82 -2.19 0.32 12.01
N ILE A 83 -1.20 -0.12 11.22
CA ILE A 83 -0.09 -0.95 11.71
C ILE A 83 0.68 -0.21 12.80
N GLY A 84 1.03 1.05 12.57
CA GLY A 84 1.76 1.87 13.54
C GLY A 84 0.96 2.11 14.84
N ILE A 85 -0.35 2.36 14.74
CA ILE A 85 -1.22 2.50 15.91
C ILE A 85 -1.30 1.19 16.70
N THR A 86 -1.56 0.08 16.01
CA THR A 86 -1.68 -1.25 16.62
C THR A 86 -0.36 -1.66 17.27
N GLY A 87 0.77 -1.41 16.60
CA GLY A 87 2.10 -1.67 17.14
C GLY A 87 2.38 -0.91 18.44
N ARG A 88 2.05 0.38 18.51
CA ARG A 88 2.19 1.17 19.75
C ARG A 88 1.29 0.68 20.87
N GLN A 89 0.07 0.26 20.55
CA GLN A 89 -0.84 -0.33 21.54
C GLN A 89 -0.28 -1.65 22.09
N ALA A 90 0.25 -2.51 21.21
CA ALA A 90 0.89 -3.76 21.59
C ALA A 90 2.14 -3.53 22.46
N GLU A 91 3.02 -2.59 22.08
CA GLU A 91 4.19 -2.22 22.87
C GLU A 91 3.81 -1.76 24.28
N LYS A 92 2.80 -0.89 24.39
CA LYS A 92 2.29 -0.42 25.69
C LYS A 92 1.73 -1.56 26.54
N ALA A 93 1.00 -2.50 25.93
CA ALA A 93 0.47 -3.67 26.64
C ALA A 93 1.61 -4.59 27.11
N LEU A 94 2.58 -4.88 26.25
CA LEU A 94 3.74 -5.70 26.60
C LEU A 94 4.59 -5.08 27.70
N GLY A 95 4.76 -3.74 27.71
CA GLY A 95 5.47 -3.02 28.77
C GLY A 95 4.79 -3.06 30.13
N SER A 96 3.52 -3.48 30.22
CA SER A 96 2.86 -3.76 31.50
C SER A 96 3.15 -5.15 32.05
N ILE A 97 3.72 -6.04 31.23
CA ILE A 97 3.97 -7.45 31.54
C ILE A 97 5.47 -7.73 31.65
N PHE A 98 6.28 -7.14 30.77
CA PHE A 98 7.71 -7.39 30.64
C PHE A 98 8.54 -6.17 31.05
N SER A 99 9.72 -6.42 31.60
CA SER A 99 10.74 -5.40 31.82
C SER A 99 11.35 -4.90 30.51
N ALA A 100 11.98 -3.72 30.54
CA ALA A 100 12.67 -3.17 29.38
C ALA A 100 13.78 -4.10 28.83
N ALA A 101 14.45 -4.85 29.73
CA ALA A 101 15.48 -5.81 29.33
C ALA A 101 14.88 -7.00 28.56
N GLU A 102 13.75 -7.52 29.01
CA GLU A 102 13.04 -8.62 28.35
C GLU A 102 12.47 -8.19 26.99
N LEU A 103 11.90 -6.98 26.90
CA LEU A 103 11.43 -6.43 25.62
C LEU A 103 12.56 -6.23 24.62
N ASN A 104 13.72 -5.75 25.07
CA ASN A 104 14.89 -5.60 24.20
C ASN A 104 15.43 -6.97 23.73
N ALA A 105 15.44 -7.98 24.60
CA ALA A 105 15.79 -9.34 24.22
C ALA A 105 14.83 -9.90 23.16
N LEU A 106 13.51 -9.68 23.34
CA LEU A 106 12.49 -10.09 22.38
C LEU A 106 12.67 -9.39 21.02
N ARG A 107 12.92 -8.07 21.01
CA ARG A 107 13.21 -7.32 19.77
C ARG A 107 14.39 -7.91 19.01
N ILE A 108 15.52 -8.14 19.69
CA ILE A 108 16.72 -8.74 19.08
C ILE A 108 16.41 -10.14 18.52
N TYR A 109 15.65 -10.94 19.25
CA TYR A 109 15.24 -12.27 18.79
C TYR A 109 14.41 -12.20 17.51
N ILE A 110 13.43 -11.30 17.45
CA ILE A 110 12.58 -11.09 16.28
C ILE A 110 13.41 -10.57 15.08
N GLU A 111 14.25 -9.56 15.29
CA GLU A 111 15.13 -9.02 14.24
C GLU A 111 16.04 -10.09 13.63
N ASN A 112 16.55 -11.00 14.47
CA ASN A 112 17.35 -12.13 14.00
C ASN A 112 16.55 -13.12 13.14
N ILE A 113 15.27 -13.36 13.45
CA ILE A 113 14.40 -14.20 12.62
C ILE A 113 14.26 -13.58 11.23
N TYR A 114 13.92 -12.30 11.16
CA TYR A 114 13.71 -11.62 9.88
C TYR A 114 15.01 -11.45 9.08
N SER A 115 16.14 -11.19 9.75
CA SER A 115 17.46 -11.11 9.11
C SER A 115 17.90 -12.44 8.47
N GLN A 116 17.33 -13.56 8.92
CA GLN A 116 17.56 -14.90 8.37
C GLN A 116 16.50 -15.31 7.34
N GLY A 117 15.60 -14.40 6.95
CA GLY A 117 14.49 -14.69 6.03
C GLY A 117 13.34 -15.49 6.65
N GLY A 118 13.29 -15.58 7.99
CA GLY A 118 12.17 -16.17 8.71
C GLY A 118 10.99 -15.20 8.82
N HIS A 119 9.78 -15.75 8.94
CA HIS A 119 8.56 -15.01 9.26
C HIS A 119 8.02 -15.49 10.60
N LEU A 120 7.54 -14.56 11.44
CA LEU A 120 6.78 -14.90 12.64
C LEU A 120 5.44 -15.52 12.20
N VAL A 121 5.13 -16.70 12.75
CA VAL A 121 3.92 -17.49 12.44
C VAL A 121 2.72 -16.98 13.23
#